data_AF-A0A1X7VYQ2-F1
#
_entry.id   AF-A0A1X7VYQ2-F1
#
_cell.length_a   1.000
_cell.length_b   1.000
_cell.length_c   1.000
_cell.angle_alpha   90.00
_cell.angle_beta   90.00
_cell.angle_gamma   90.00
#
_symmetry.space_group_name_H-M   'P 1'
#
loop_
_entity.id
_entity.type
_entity.pdbx_description
1 polymer ?
#
loop_
_entity_poly.entity_id
_entity_poly.type
_entity_poly.pdbx_seq_one_letter_code
_entity_poly.pdbx_strand_id
1 'polypeptide(L)'
;MSEKPNATHIALKSLILFSHNKTFRWLQEKSQNEGEKLLKAARTLSPSQRHKSLKRREKNRVKRQEAVRQKEKEYLQKREKDIKMKEALMKKIQVVGLWTTKMEIEKCLRQLKSAKAKCDALKLEINFHKKVLEQIHDDKSVFLSFHQGKQHSAFK
;
A
#
# COMPACT_ATOMS: atom_id res chain seq x y z
N MET A 1 4.59 22.26 -26.54
CA MET A 1 5.81 21.55 -27.01
C MET A 1 5.68 20.06 -26.77
N SER A 2 5.14 19.32 -27.75
CA SER A 2 5.28 17.86 -27.80
C SER A 2 5.48 17.46 -29.27
N GLU A 3 6.57 17.95 -29.86
CA GLU A 3 6.87 17.71 -31.28
C GLU A 3 7.51 16.33 -31.52
N LYS A 4 7.93 15.61 -30.47
CA LYS A 4 8.59 14.29 -30.59
C LYS A 4 8.16 13.32 -29.47
N PRO A 5 6.94 12.75 -29.54
CA PRO A 5 6.40 11.88 -28.48
C PRO A 5 7.22 10.60 -28.25
N ASN A 6 7.95 10.13 -29.28
CA ASN A 6 8.78 8.93 -29.20
C ASN A 6 10.24 9.22 -28.82
N ALA A 7 10.62 10.49 -28.60
CA ALA A 7 11.98 10.81 -28.21
C ALA A 7 12.24 10.37 -26.76
N THR A 8 13.33 9.64 -26.56
CA THR A 8 13.76 9.30 -25.20
C THR A 8 14.06 10.56 -24.41
N HIS A 9 13.79 10.54 -23.11
CA HIS A 9 14.08 11.67 -22.21
C HIS A 9 15.55 12.13 -22.28
N ILE A 10 16.49 11.22 -22.56
CA ILE A 10 17.90 11.56 -22.80
C ILE A 10 18.05 12.36 -24.09
N ALA A 11 17.43 11.94 -25.19
CA ALA A 11 17.48 12.67 -26.45
C ALA A 11 16.85 14.08 -26.34
N LEU A 12 15.73 14.20 -25.61
CA LEU A 12 15.12 15.50 -25.33
C LEU A 12 16.04 16.39 -24.49
N LYS A 13 16.64 15.85 -23.43
CA LYS A 13 17.60 16.58 -22.59
C LYS A 13 18.83 16.99 -23.40
N SER A 14 19.40 16.10 -24.19
CA SER A 14 20.53 16.43 -25.07
C SER A 14 20.17 17.52 -26.06
N LEU A 15 18.98 17.48 -26.64
CA LEU A 15 18.50 18.53 -27.54
C LEU A 15 18.37 19.87 -26.82
N ILE A 16 17.76 19.90 -25.64
CA ILE A 16 17.61 21.11 -24.81
C ILE A 16 18.99 21.66 -24.43
N LEU A 17 19.90 20.82 -23.94
CA LEU A 17 21.27 21.24 -23.60
C LEU A 17 22.00 21.78 -24.84
N PHE A 18 21.83 21.12 -25.99
CA PHE A 18 22.49 21.56 -27.21
C PHE A 18 21.94 22.91 -27.71
N SER A 19 20.61 23.11 -27.67
CA SER A 19 19.96 24.32 -28.17
C SER A 19 20.01 25.50 -27.19
N HIS A 20 19.82 25.26 -25.89
CA HIS A 20 19.67 26.33 -24.89
C HIS A 20 20.98 26.68 -24.19
N ASN A 21 21.90 25.72 -23.99
CA ASN A 21 23.16 26.02 -23.29
C ASN A 21 24.26 26.52 -24.23
N LYS A 22 23.90 26.97 -25.44
CA LYS A 22 24.86 27.40 -26.48
C LYS A 22 25.97 26.37 -26.72
N THR A 23 25.74 25.09 -26.44
CA THR A 23 26.77 24.04 -26.47
C THR A 23 27.45 23.96 -27.84
N PHE A 24 26.69 24.24 -28.91
CA PHE A 24 27.24 24.37 -30.25
C PHE A 24 28.19 25.57 -30.41
N ARG A 25 27.80 26.77 -29.95
CA ARG A 25 28.66 27.97 -30.02
C ARG A 25 29.91 27.79 -29.15
N TRP A 26 29.75 27.25 -27.94
CA TRP A 26 30.86 26.90 -27.06
C TRP A 26 31.84 25.90 -27.70
N LEU A 27 31.34 24.92 -28.46
CA LEU A 27 32.19 24.01 -29.24
C LEU A 27 32.91 24.73 -30.40
N GLN A 28 32.27 25.71 -31.04
CA GLN A 28 32.87 26.51 -32.11
C GLN A 28 33.94 27.50 -31.61
N GLU A 29 33.81 27.97 -30.36
CA GLU A 29 34.79 28.85 -29.70
C GLU A 29 36.07 28.10 -29.28
N LYS A 30 36.08 26.76 -29.33
CA LYS A 30 37.27 25.96 -29.04
C LYS A 30 38.19 25.88 -30.25
N SER A 31 39.49 25.73 -29.99
CA SER A 31 40.45 25.43 -31.04
C SER A 31 40.06 24.12 -31.75
N GLN A 32 40.34 24.02 -33.06
CA GLN A 32 39.95 22.87 -33.87
C GLN A 32 40.43 21.54 -33.27
N ASN A 33 41.67 21.52 -32.74
CA ASN A 33 42.27 20.35 -32.10
C ASN A 33 41.55 19.96 -30.79
N GLU A 34 41.16 20.93 -29.96
CA GLU A 34 40.41 20.66 -28.72
C GLU A 34 38.99 20.19 -29.00
N GLY A 35 38.30 20.80 -29.98
CA GLY A 35 36.97 20.39 -30.41
C GLY A 35 36.95 18.94 -30.91
N GLU A 36 37.92 18.57 -31.75
CA GLU A 36 38.07 17.20 -32.24
C GLU A 36 38.36 16.19 -31.12
N LYS A 37 39.23 16.54 -30.16
CA LYS A 37 39.50 15.70 -28.98
C LYS A 37 38.23 15.46 -28.15
N LEU A 38 37.43 16.50 -27.91
CA LEU A 38 36.18 16.39 -27.16
C LEU A 38 35.15 15.50 -27.89
N LEU A 39 34.99 15.69 -29.20
CA LEU A 39 34.08 14.87 -30.01
C LEU A 39 34.55 13.41 -30.09
N LYS A 40 35.86 13.17 -30.20
CA LYS A 40 36.44 11.82 -30.18
C LYS A 40 36.18 11.14 -28.84
N ALA A 41 36.40 11.83 -27.72
CA ALA A 41 36.09 11.33 -26.39
C ALA A 41 34.59 11.03 -26.19
N ALA A 42 33.71 11.89 -26.71
CA ALA A 42 32.26 11.66 -26.65
C ALA A 42 31.85 10.41 -27.44
N ARG A 43 32.42 10.21 -28.64
CA ARG A 43 32.17 9.03 -29.48
C ARG A 43 32.65 7.74 -28.82
N THR A 44 33.81 7.74 -28.16
CA THR A 44 34.34 6.56 -27.48
C THR A 44 33.56 6.23 -26.20
N LEU A 45 33.12 7.24 -25.45
CA LEU A 45 32.38 7.05 -24.20
C LEU A 45 30.90 6.69 -24.40
N SER A 46 30.28 7.15 -25.48
CA SER A 46 28.84 7.00 -25.74
C SER A 46 28.34 5.54 -25.69
N PRO A 47 29.00 4.55 -26.34
CA PRO A 47 28.57 3.14 -26.26
C PRO A 47 28.57 2.59 -24.83
N SER A 48 29.60 2.90 -24.04
CA SER A 48 29.72 2.47 -22.64
C SER A 48 28.61 3.07 -21.77
N GLN A 49 28.32 4.36 -21.96
CA GLN A 49 27.24 5.05 -21.24
C GLN A 49 25.85 4.49 -21.64
N ARG A 50 25.64 4.19 -22.92
CA ARG A 50 24.41 3.54 -23.40
C ARG A 50 24.22 2.16 -22.76
N HIS A 51 25.28 1.35 -22.69
CA HIS A 51 25.22 0.04 -22.04
C HIS A 51 24.92 0.14 -20.54
N LYS A 52 25.58 1.05 -19.83
CA LYS A 52 25.30 1.32 -18.41
C LYS A 52 23.85 1.76 -18.19
N SER A 53 23.32 2.60 -19.08
CA SER A 53 21.92 3.05 -19.04
C SER A 53 20.94 1.88 -19.23
N LEU A 54 21.17 1.02 -20.23
CA LEU A 54 20.33 -0.17 -20.47
C LEU A 54 20.37 -1.13 -19.27
N LYS A 55 21.55 -1.42 -18.73
CA LYS A 55 21.70 -2.24 -17.51
C LYS A 55 20.95 -1.64 -16.31
N ARG A 56 21.03 -0.32 -16.10
CA ARG A 56 20.27 0.36 -15.04
C ARG A 56 18.76 0.27 -15.28
N ARG A 57 18.31 0.45 -16.51
CA ARG A 57 16.89 0.34 -16.89
C ARG A 57 16.37 -1.07 -16.58
N GLU A 58 17.12 -2.10 -16.94
CA GLU A 58 16.74 -3.48 -16.67
C GLU A 58 16.72 -3.78 -15.18
N LYS A 59 17.76 -3.39 -14.45
CA LYS A 59 17.79 -3.52 -12.98
C LYS A 59 16.59 -2.84 -12.32
N ASN A 60 16.21 -1.65 -12.78
CA ASN A 60 15.05 -0.93 -12.27
C ASN A 60 13.73 -1.62 -12.64
N ARG A 61 13.64 -2.23 -13.83
CA ARG A 61 12.48 -3.03 -14.25
C ARG A 61 12.28 -4.23 -13.34
N VAL A 62 13.35 -5.00 -13.11
CA VAL A 62 13.34 -6.17 -12.20
C VAL A 62 12.93 -5.76 -10.79
N LYS A 63 13.56 -4.73 -10.21
CA LYS A 63 13.21 -4.22 -8.88
C LYS A 63 11.74 -3.80 -8.77
N ARG A 64 11.18 -3.17 -9.80
CA ARG A 64 9.75 -2.79 -9.82
C ARG A 64 8.86 -4.03 -9.84
N GLN A 65 9.20 -5.03 -10.65
CA GLN A 65 8.44 -6.28 -10.71
C GLN A 65 8.50 -7.03 -9.37
N GLU A 66 9.67 -7.11 -8.74
CA GLU A 66 9.84 -7.70 -7.41
C GLU A 66 9.00 -6.97 -6.35
N ALA A 67 9.03 -5.63 -6.35
CA ALA A 67 8.25 -4.83 -5.42
C ALA A 67 6.73 -5.05 -5.60
N VAL A 68 6.25 -5.18 -6.83
CA VAL A 68 4.84 -5.49 -7.11
C VAL A 68 4.47 -6.88 -6.59
N ARG A 69 5.29 -7.90 -6.90
CA ARG A 69 5.06 -9.27 -6.41
C ARG A 69 5.06 -9.36 -4.88
N GLN A 70 5.96 -8.62 -4.23
CA GLN A 70 6.04 -8.59 -2.77
C GLN A 70 4.78 -7.96 -2.16
N LYS A 71 4.30 -6.84 -2.72
CA LYS A 71 3.04 -6.21 -2.29
C LYS A 71 1.84 -7.14 -2.49
N GLU A 72 1.79 -7.84 -3.62
CA GLU A 72 0.72 -8.79 -3.90
C GLU A 72 0.74 -9.96 -2.92
N LYS A 73 1.92 -10.51 -2.60
CA LYS A 73 2.09 -11.54 -1.59
C LYS A 73 1.63 -11.08 -0.21
N GLU A 74 2.03 -9.88 0.21
CA GLU A 74 1.61 -9.29 1.49
C GLU A 74 0.10 -9.07 1.55
N TYR A 75 -0.50 -8.59 0.47
CA TYR A 75 -1.94 -8.42 0.35
C TYR A 75 -2.68 -9.75 0.46
N LEU A 76 -2.23 -10.78 -0.25
CA LEU A 76 -2.83 -12.12 -0.20
C LEU A 76 -2.71 -12.74 1.19
N GLN A 77 -1.54 -12.63 1.84
CA GLN A 77 -1.33 -13.11 3.21
C GLN A 77 -2.24 -12.39 4.22
N LYS A 78 -2.38 -11.06 4.09
CA LYS A 78 -3.29 -10.30 4.95
C LYS A 78 -4.74 -10.73 4.74
N ARG A 79 -5.15 -10.86 3.48
CA ARG A 79 -6.50 -11.33 3.12
C ARG A 79 -6.78 -12.74 3.65
N GLU A 80 -5.83 -13.66 3.54
CA GLU A 80 -5.97 -15.01 4.07
C GLU A 80 -6.11 -15.02 5.59
N LYS A 81 -5.31 -14.21 6.30
CA LYS A 81 -5.45 -14.04 7.76
C LYS A 81 -6.80 -13.45 8.14
N ASP A 82 -7.27 -12.45 7.40
CA ASP A 82 -8.57 -11.82 7.62
C ASP A 82 -9.71 -12.83 7.39
N ILE A 83 -9.65 -13.63 6.32
CA ILE A 83 -10.63 -14.70 6.05
C ILE A 83 -10.63 -15.73 7.18
N LYS A 84 -9.47 -16.28 7.56
CA LYS A 84 -9.36 -17.25 8.67
C LYS A 84 -9.91 -16.70 9.99
N MET A 85 -9.65 -15.43 10.28
CA MET A 85 -10.22 -14.76 11.45
C MET A 85 -11.75 -14.66 11.36
N LYS A 86 -12.30 -14.23 10.22
CA LYS A 86 -13.75 -14.13 10.00
C LYS A 86 -14.42 -15.51 10.07
N GLU A 87 -13.83 -16.54 9.49
CA GLU A 87 -14.29 -17.94 9.60
C GLU A 87 -14.31 -18.45 11.04
N ALA A 88 -13.25 -18.17 11.82
CA ALA A 88 -13.21 -18.55 13.22
C ALA A 88 -14.30 -17.84 14.05
N LEU A 89 -14.60 -16.58 13.73
CA LEU A 89 -15.71 -15.84 14.36
C LEU A 89 -17.08 -16.41 13.94
N MET A 90 -17.28 -16.74 12.66
CA MET A 90 -18.50 -17.38 12.17
C MET A 90 -18.75 -18.75 12.83
N LYS A 91 -17.73 -19.59 13.00
CA LYS A 91 -17.90 -20.88 13.70
C LYS A 91 -18.34 -20.69 15.14
N LYS A 92 -17.84 -19.66 15.82
CA LYS A 92 -18.20 -19.39 17.21
C LYS A 92 -19.59 -18.75 17.35
N ILE A 93 -19.97 -17.83 16.45
CA ILE A 93 -21.32 -17.24 16.45
C ILE A 93 -22.37 -18.32 16.17
N GLN A 94 -22.07 -19.30 15.31
CA GLN A 94 -23.00 -20.40 15.00
C GLN A 94 -23.38 -21.23 16.24
N VAL A 95 -22.46 -21.36 17.21
CA VAL A 95 -22.71 -22.08 18.47
C VAL A 95 -23.52 -21.24 19.45
N VAL A 96 -23.28 -19.93 19.50
CA VAL A 96 -23.92 -19.00 20.47
C VAL A 96 -25.26 -18.45 19.96
N GLY A 97 -25.47 -18.48 18.64
CA GLY A 97 -26.51 -17.72 17.96
C GLY A 97 -26.09 -16.26 17.74
N LEU A 98 -26.65 -15.63 16.70
CA LEU A 98 -26.51 -14.20 16.44
C LEU A 98 -27.68 -13.46 17.08
N TRP A 99 -27.40 -12.46 17.91
CA TRP A 99 -28.45 -11.70 18.59
C TRP A 99 -28.75 -10.39 17.85
N THR A 100 -29.99 -10.23 17.39
CA THR A 100 -30.40 -9.07 16.60
C THR A 100 -31.23 -8.07 17.39
N THR A 101 -31.97 -8.55 18.39
CA THR A 101 -32.86 -7.71 19.20
C THR A 101 -32.40 -7.64 20.66
N LYS A 102 -32.71 -6.52 21.33
CA LYS A 102 -32.42 -6.36 22.78
C LYS A 102 -33.04 -7.48 23.63
N MET A 103 -34.23 -7.94 23.26
CA MET A 103 -34.90 -9.05 23.94
C MET A 103 -34.15 -10.38 23.81
N GLU A 104 -33.59 -10.67 22.63
CA GLU A 104 -32.75 -11.86 22.41
C GLU A 104 -31.49 -11.81 23.26
N ILE A 105 -30.81 -10.66 23.29
CA ILE A 105 -29.61 -10.45 24.11
C ILE A 105 -29.93 -10.74 25.59
N GLU A 106 -30.99 -10.16 26.14
CA GLU A 106 -31.37 -10.37 27.54
C GLU A 106 -31.80 -11.82 27.84
N LYS A 107 -32.43 -12.50 26.88
CA LYS A 107 -32.83 -13.90 27.02
C LYS A 107 -31.61 -14.83 27.02
N CYS A 108 -30.69 -14.67 26.08
CA CYS A 108 -29.47 -15.47 25.98
C CYS A 108 -28.50 -15.19 27.14
N LEU A 109 -28.39 -13.94 27.59
CA LEU A 109 -27.60 -13.59 28.77
C LEU A 109 -28.17 -14.17 30.08
N ARG A 110 -29.48 -14.39 30.18
CA ARG A 110 -30.11 -15.06 31.32
C ARG A 110 -29.81 -16.55 31.36
N GLN A 111 -29.62 -17.19 30.19
CA GLN A 111 -29.27 -18.62 30.09
C GLN A 111 -27.81 -18.91 30.49
N LEU A 112 -26.92 -17.92 30.39
CA LEU A 112 -25.52 -18.06 30.77
C LEU A 112 -25.35 -17.94 32.29
N LYS A 113 -24.82 -18.98 32.93
CA LYS A 113 -24.67 -19.05 34.40
C LYS A 113 -23.51 -18.23 34.96
N SER A 114 -22.44 -18.05 34.18
CA SER A 114 -21.21 -17.38 34.63
C SER A 114 -21.09 -15.95 34.08
N ALA A 115 -20.68 -15.00 34.94
CA ALA A 115 -20.38 -13.63 34.53
C ALA A 115 -19.27 -13.55 33.46
N LYS A 116 -18.30 -14.47 33.52
CA LYS A 116 -17.23 -14.60 32.50
C LYS A 116 -17.80 -15.02 31.15
N ALA A 117 -18.68 -16.02 31.14
CA ALA A 117 -19.33 -16.49 29.91
C ALA A 117 -20.21 -15.41 29.26
N LYS A 118 -20.90 -14.59 30.07
CA LYS A 118 -21.67 -13.42 29.59
C LYS A 118 -20.76 -12.39 28.90
N CYS A 119 -19.65 -12.04 29.54
CA CYS A 119 -18.68 -11.11 28.98
C CYS A 119 -18.07 -11.65 27.68
N ASP A 120 -17.72 -12.93 27.64
CA ASP A 120 -17.10 -13.53 26.46
C ASP A 120 -18.09 -13.63 25.29
N ALA A 121 -19.36 -13.94 25.55
CA ALA A 121 -20.42 -13.93 24.53
C ALA A 121 -20.67 -12.51 23.97
N LEU A 122 -20.75 -11.49 24.84
CA LEU A 122 -20.90 -10.10 24.39
C LEU A 122 -19.69 -9.61 23.59
N LYS A 123 -18.48 -9.93 24.02
CA LYS A 123 -17.25 -9.63 23.25
C LYS A 123 -17.28 -10.31 21.89
N LEU A 124 -17.81 -11.53 21.81
CA LEU A 124 -17.90 -12.27 20.58
C LEU A 124 -18.86 -11.61 19.59
N GLU A 125 -20.06 -11.26 20.05
CA GLU A 125 -21.05 -10.52 19.28
C GLU A 125 -20.48 -9.19 18.76
N ILE A 126 -19.92 -8.38 19.66
CA ILE A 126 -19.34 -7.08 19.31
C ILE A 126 -18.21 -7.23 18.28
N ASN A 127 -17.34 -8.23 18.43
CA ASN A 127 -16.28 -8.50 17.45
C ASN A 127 -16.83 -9.02 16.13
N PHE A 128 -17.91 -9.81 16.14
CA PHE A 128 -18.56 -10.33 14.95
C PHE A 128 -19.19 -9.18 14.14
N HIS A 129 -19.98 -8.33 14.80
CA HIS A 129 -20.57 -7.14 14.19
C HIS A 129 -19.51 -6.18 13.61
N LYS A 130 -18.41 -5.96 14.35
CA LYS A 130 -17.31 -5.09 13.90
C LYS A 130 -16.49 -5.68 12.75
N LYS A 131 -16.12 -6.96 12.84
CA LYS A 131 -15.10 -7.55 11.94
C LYS A 131 -15.68 -8.37 10.81
N VAL A 132 -16.85 -8.99 10.99
CA VAL A 132 -17.50 -9.83 9.98
C VAL A 132 -18.56 -9.02 9.24
N LEU A 133 -19.46 -8.35 9.96
CA LEU A 133 -20.54 -7.53 9.37
C LEU A 133 -20.10 -6.11 8.99
N GLU A 134 -18.89 -5.70 9.39
CA GLU A 134 -18.29 -4.39 9.06
C GLU A 134 -19.22 -3.21 9.40
N GLN A 135 -20.00 -3.33 10.47
CA GLN A 135 -20.91 -2.27 10.89
C GLN A 135 -20.12 -1.04 11.35
N ILE A 136 -20.38 0.08 10.68
CA ILE A 136 -19.79 1.38 11.00
C ILE A 136 -20.77 2.09 11.93
N HIS A 137 -20.35 2.32 13.17
CA HIS A 137 -21.06 3.21 14.09
C HIS A 137 -20.33 4.55 14.17
N ASP A 138 -21.10 5.63 14.22
CA ASP A 138 -20.58 7.00 14.37
C ASP A 138 -19.80 7.17 15.67
N ASP A 139 -20.22 6.48 16.74
CA ASP A 139 -19.51 6.42 18.00
C ASP A 139 -18.59 5.20 18.08
N LYS A 140 -17.28 5.43 17.94
CA LYS A 140 -16.23 4.41 18.08
C LYS A 140 -16.10 3.89 19.51
N SER A 141 -16.66 4.59 20.51
CA SER A 141 -16.62 4.22 21.92
C SER A 141 -17.38 2.93 22.22
N VAL A 142 -18.42 2.63 21.43
CA VAL A 142 -19.28 1.44 21.56
C VAL A 142 -18.47 0.13 21.49
N PHE A 143 -17.32 0.14 20.83
CA PHE A 143 -16.43 -1.02 20.66
C PHE A 143 -15.20 -1.03 21.59
N LEU A 144 -15.01 -0.02 22.45
CA LEU A 144 -13.83 0.14 23.31
C LEU A 144 -14.04 -0.38 24.74
N SER A 145 -15.26 -0.75 25.10
CA SER A 145 -15.74 -0.89 26.48
C SER A 145 -15.20 -2.06 27.30
N PHE A 146 -14.24 -2.84 26.82
CA PHE A 146 -13.72 -4.02 27.55
C PHE A 146 -12.30 -3.88 28.10
N HIS A 147 -11.65 -2.72 27.94
CA HIS A 147 -10.25 -2.60 28.31
C HIS A 147 -9.96 -2.14 29.74
N GLN A 148 -10.93 -1.58 30.48
CA GLN A 148 -10.74 -1.26 31.90
C GLN A 148 -12.08 -1.34 32.63
N GLY A 149 -12.08 -1.92 33.84
CA GLY A 149 -13.25 -2.08 34.71
C GLY A 149 -13.83 -0.77 35.26
N LYS A 150 -14.13 0.19 34.38
CA LYS A 150 -14.91 1.38 34.72
C LYS A 150 -16.27 1.26 34.08
N GLN A 151 -17.27 1.14 34.94
CA GLN A 151 -18.67 1.23 34.57
C GLN A 151 -18.91 2.58 33.87
N HIS A 152 -19.21 2.55 32.58
CA HIS A 152 -19.76 3.72 31.91
C HIS A 152 -21.28 3.69 32.10
N SER A 153 -21.75 4.38 33.14
CA SER A 153 -23.17 4.74 33.27
C SER A 153 -23.48 5.81 32.23
N ALA A 154 -24.13 5.42 31.14
CA ALA A 154 -24.76 6.36 30.23
C ALA A 154 -26.15 5.85 29.88
N PHE A 155 -27.07 6.04 30.82
CA PHE A 155 -28.50 6.14 30.53
C PHE A 155 -29.00 7.45 31.16
N LYS A 156 -29.34 8.39 30.29
CA LYS A 156 -30.39 9.38 30.49
C LYS A 156 -31.25 9.34 29.24
#